data_AF-A0A4R3GIJ4-F1
#
_entry.id   AF-A0A4R3GIJ4-F1
#
_cell.length_a   1.000
_cell.length_b   1.000
_cell.length_c   1.000
_cell.angle_alpha   90.00
_cell.angle_beta   90.00
_cell.angle_gamma   90.00
#
_symmetry.space_group_name_H-M   'P 1'
#
loop_
_entity.id
_entity.type
_entity.pdbx_description
1 polymer ?
#
loop_
_entity_poly.entity_id
_entity_poly.type
_entity_poly.pdbx_seq_one_letter_code
_entity_poly.pdbx_strand_id
1 'polypeptide(L)'
;MFENRDEGEGREYARLFRLLSAAKDEAEKLQLRNLMHLTNMALLQVVIDWDGIDPDRELDANLEKLVGSKAKIAMKDAGENLIVIDRH
;
A
#
# COMPACT_ATOMS: atom_id res chain seq x y z
N MET A 1 -8.67 7.20 -18.86
CA MET A 1 -7.76 6.48 -19.79
C MET A 1 -6.68 5.89 -18.92
N PHE A 2 -6.76 4.59 -18.61
CA PHE A 2 -5.69 3.90 -17.88
C PHE A 2 -4.78 3.30 -18.96
N GLU A 3 -3.82 4.09 -19.42
CA GLU A 3 -2.82 3.62 -20.38
C GLU A 3 -1.99 2.50 -19.74
N ASN A 4 -1.66 1.52 -20.58
CA ASN A 4 -0.93 0.30 -20.28
C ASN A 4 0.35 0.59 -19.48
N ARG A 5 0.26 0.51 -18.16
CA ARG A 5 1.44 0.27 -17.31
C ARG A 5 1.74 -1.21 -17.33
N ASP A 6 3.02 -1.54 -17.43
CA ASP A 6 3.48 -2.92 -17.58
C ASP A 6 2.88 -3.81 -16.50
N GLU A 7 2.41 -5.01 -16.86
CA GLU A 7 1.89 -5.99 -15.89
C GLU A 7 2.89 -6.27 -14.75
N GLY A 8 4.18 -6.04 -14.98
CA GLY A 8 5.24 -6.11 -13.98
C GLY A 8 5.10 -5.05 -12.88
N GLU A 9 4.91 -3.79 -13.25
CA GLU A 9 4.79 -2.67 -12.31
C GLU A 9 3.55 -2.85 -11.42
N GLY A 10 2.43 -3.27 -11.99
CA GLY A 10 1.19 -3.53 -11.24
C GLY A 10 1.33 -4.64 -10.20
N ARG A 11 2.09 -5.69 -10.52
CA ARG A 11 2.39 -6.80 -9.60
C ARG A 11 3.31 -6.35 -8.46
N GLU A 12 4.33 -5.55 -8.77
CA GLU A 12 5.25 -5.03 -7.77
C GLU A 12 4.55 -4.09 -6.79
N TYR A 13 3.74 -3.15 -7.29
CA TYR A 13 2.90 -2.29 -6.46
C TYR A 13 1.99 -3.09 -5.53
N ALA A 14 1.26 -4.06 -6.07
CA ALA A 14 0.35 -4.89 -5.27
C ALA A 14 1.09 -5.66 -4.18
N ARG A 15 2.29 -6.18 -4.49
CA ARG A 15 3.14 -6.89 -3.53
C ARG A 15 3.62 -5.98 -2.39
N LEU A 16 4.16 -4.80 -2.73
CA LEU A 16 4.65 -3.83 -1.73
C LEU A 16 3.50 -3.34 -0.83
N PHE A 17 2.37 -2.98 -1.43
CA PHE A 17 1.20 -2.51 -0.70
C PHE A 17 0.68 -3.58 0.28
N ARG A 18 0.60 -4.85 -0.15
CA ARG A 18 0.18 -5.96 0.72
C ARG A 18 1.14 -6.18 1.87
N LEU A 19 2.45 -6.19 1.61
CA LEU A 19 3.46 -6.41 2.65
C LEU A 19 3.41 -5.31 3.72
N LEU A 20 3.31 -4.05 3.30
CA LEU A 20 3.21 -2.92 4.22
C LEU A 20 1.90 -2.92 5.01
N SER A 21 0.79 -3.34 4.38
CA SER A 21 -0.50 -3.51 5.06
C SER A 21 -0.40 -4.59 6.15
N ALA A 22 0.19 -5.75 5.84
CA ALA A 22 0.39 -6.82 6.82
C ALA A 22 1.32 -6.39 7.98
N ALA A 23 2.38 -5.64 7.68
CA ALA A 23 3.28 -5.08 8.69
C ALA A 23 2.56 -4.07 9.61
N LYS A 24 1.69 -3.24 9.05
CA LYS A 24 0.83 -2.30 9.80
C LYS A 24 -0.11 -3.05 10.73
N ASP A 25 -0.82 -4.05 10.22
CA ASP A 25 -1.78 -4.85 11.01
C ASP A 25 -1.09 -5.52 12.19
N GLU A 26 0.14 -6.02 12.00
CA GLU A 26 0.91 -6.62 13.08
C GLU A 26 1.44 -5.58 14.08
N ALA A 27 1.89 -4.43 13.61
CA ALA A 27 2.29 -3.32 14.46
C ALA A 27 1.13 -2.82 15.33
N GLU A 28 -0.10 -2.80 14.79
CA GLU A 28 -1.31 -2.42 15.52
C GLU A 28 -1.65 -3.42 16.63
N LYS A 29 -1.60 -4.73 16.36
CA LYS A 29 -1.79 -5.77 17.39
C LYS A 29 -0.79 -5.63 18.54
N LEU A 30 0.46 -5.31 18.21
CA LEU A 30 1.54 -5.14 19.20
C LEU A 30 1.60 -3.72 19.80
N GLN A 31 0.69 -2.82 19.41
CA GLN A 31 0.63 -1.43 19.86
C GLN A 31 1.93 -0.63 19.61
N LEU A 32 2.67 -0.99 18.55
CA LEU A 32 3.91 -0.35 18.15
C LEU A 32 3.63 0.93 17.35
N ARG A 33 3.23 2.00 18.04
CA ARG A 33 2.74 3.26 17.44
C ARG A 33 3.69 3.87 16.40
N ASN A 34 4.98 3.89 16.66
CA ASN A 34 5.96 4.44 15.70
C ASN A 34 6.04 3.60 14.42
N LEU A 35 5.94 2.26 14.55
CA LEU A 35 5.94 1.36 13.42
C LEU A 35 4.64 1.49 12.62
N MET A 36 3.49 1.61 13.28
CA MET A 36 2.21 1.92 12.61
C MET A 36 2.30 3.21 11.80
N HIS A 37 2.86 4.28 12.38
CA HIS A 37 3.02 5.56 11.69
C HIS A 37 3.93 5.43 10.46
N LEU A 38 5.08 4.77 10.61
CA LEU A 38 6.02 4.53 9.52
C LEU A 38 5.38 3.71 8.39
N THR A 39 4.64 2.64 8.71
CA THR A 39 3.95 1.83 7.70
C THR A 39 2.84 2.60 6.98
N ASN A 40 2.14 3.52 7.66
CA ASN A 40 1.18 4.41 7.01
C ASN A 40 1.86 5.37 6.03
N MET A 41 2.99 5.97 6.43
CA MET A 41 3.78 6.84 5.53
C MET A 41 4.29 6.06 4.31
N ALA A 42 4.79 4.84 4.52
CA ALA A 42 5.24 3.99 3.42
C ALA A 42 4.10 3.59 2.47
N LEU A 43 2.91 3.26 2.99
CA LEU A 43 1.73 2.97 2.17
C LEU A 43 1.31 4.18 1.33
N LEU A 44 1.36 5.38 1.92
CA LEU A 44 1.07 6.62 1.21
C LEU A 44 2.09 6.87 0.10
N GLN A 45 3.39 6.72 0.38
CA GLN A 45 4.44 6.91 -0.62
C GLN A 45 4.31 5.92 -1.78
N VAL A 46 4.01 4.64 -1.50
CA VAL A 46 3.81 3.63 -2.55
C VAL A 46 2.62 3.98 -3.46
N VAL A 47 1.57 4.60 -2.92
CA VAL A 47 0.41 5.07 -3.70
C VAL A 47 0.75 6.32 -4.52
N ILE A 48 1.51 7.26 -3.96
CA ILE A 48 1.96 8.48 -4.64
C ILE A 48 2.90 8.13 -5.81
N ASP A 49 3.91 7.30 -5.54
CA ASP A 49 4.86 6.81 -6.55
C ASP A 49 4.14 6.04 -7.65
N TRP A 50 3.15 5.24 -7.25
CA TRP A 50 2.28 4.59 -8.21
C TRP A 50 1.55 5.64 -9.05
N ASP A 51 0.72 6.51 -8.51
CA ASP A 51 -0.05 7.43 -9.35
C ASP A 51 0.77 8.55 -10.01
N GLY A 52 2.06 8.66 -9.72
CA GLY A 52 2.92 9.73 -10.22
C GLY A 52 2.51 11.09 -9.67
N ILE A 53 2.01 11.10 -8.43
CA ILE A 53 1.48 12.31 -7.79
C ILE A 53 2.62 13.12 -7.19
N ASP A 54 2.50 14.44 -7.30
CA ASP A 54 3.35 15.38 -6.57
C ASP A 54 2.69 15.67 -5.21
N PRO A 55 3.25 15.18 -4.08
CA PRO A 55 2.66 15.36 -2.76
C PRO A 55 2.55 16.83 -2.34
N ASP A 56 3.40 17.71 -2.89
CA ASP A 56 3.38 19.14 -2.56
C ASP A 56 2.19 19.87 -3.23
N ARG A 57 1.45 19.20 -4.12
CA ARG A 57 0.34 19.77 -4.90
C ARG A 57 -1.03 19.19 -4.56
N GLU A 58 -1.10 18.15 -3.72
CA GLU A 58 -2.34 17.47 -3.36
C GLU A 58 -2.78 17.80 -1.92
N LEU A 59 -4.10 17.90 -1.70
CA LEU A 59 -4.68 18.10 -0.36
C LEU A 59 -4.74 16.76 0.39
N ASP A 60 -4.40 16.75 1.67
CA ASP A 60 -4.38 15.53 2.53
C ASP A 60 -5.65 14.66 2.42
N ALA A 61 -6.83 15.28 2.30
CA ALA A 61 -8.11 14.57 2.18
C ALA A 61 -8.28 13.79 0.85
N ASN A 62 -7.57 14.18 -0.20
CA ASN A 62 -7.54 13.45 -1.47
C ASN A 62 -6.61 12.25 -1.38
N LEU A 63 -5.50 12.38 -0.66
CA LEU A 63 -4.53 11.31 -0.43
C LEU A 63 -5.15 10.12 0.31
N GLU A 64 -5.98 10.36 1.34
CA GLU A 64 -6.69 9.27 2.04
C GLU A 64 -7.66 8.50 1.12
N LYS A 65 -8.45 9.21 0.31
CA LYS A 65 -9.37 8.59 -0.66
C LYS A 65 -8.61 7.81 -1.72
N LEU A 66 -7.47 8.35 -2.15
CA LEU A 66 -6.61 7.70 -3.13
C LEU A 66 -6.06 6.39 -2.58
N VAL A 67 -5.48 6.40 -1.37
CA VAL A 67 -5.01 5.20 -0.68
C VAL A 67 -6.12 4.15 -0.57
N GLY A 68 -7.32 4.55 -0.16
CA GLY A 68 -8.47 3.64 -0.07
C GLY A 68 -8.89 3.03 -1.41
N SER A 69 -8.81 3.80 -2.51
CA SER A 69 -9.12 3.30 -3.85
C SER A 69 -8.07 2.31 -4.36
N LYS A 70 -6.79 2.56 -4.07
CA LYS A 70 -5.69 1.71 -4.52
C LYS A 70 -5.48 0.49 -3.64
N ALA A 71 -5.86 0.56 -2.38
CA ALA A 71 -5.99 -0.60 -1.51
C ALA A 71 -6.93 -1.65 -2.14
N LYS A 72 -8.07 -1.23 -2.68
CA LYS A 72 -9.01 -2.16 -3.34
C LYS A 72 -8.38 -2.86 -4.55
N ILE A 73 -7.54 -2.16 -5.32
CA ILE A 73 -6.83 -2.72 -6.46
C ILE A 73 -5.76 -3.70 -5.98
N ALA A 74 -4.93 -3.30 -5.02
CA ALA A 74 -3.90 -4.16 -4.44
C ALA A 74 -4.50 -5.40 -3.77
N MET A 75 -5.68 -5.30 -3.14
CA MET A 75 -6.28 -6.41 -2.40
C MET A 75 -7.16 -7.34 -3.25
N LYS A 76 -7.49 -6.95 -4.49
CA LYS A 76 -8.39 -7.70 -5.38
C LYS A 76 -7.94 -9.15 -5.63
N ASP A 77 -6.62 -9.36 -5.72
CA ASP A 77 -6.00 -10.68 -5.96
C ASP A 77 -5.13 -11.14 -4.76
N ALA A 78 -5.41 -10.62 -3.55
CA ALA A 78 -4.59 -10.92 -2.37
C ALA A 78 -4.69 -12.39 -1.91
N GLY A 79 -5.77 -13.09 -2.28
CA GLY A 79 -5.96 -14.52 -1.97
C GLY A 79 -4.95 -15.45 -2.63
N GLU A 80 -4.29 -15.04 -3.72
CA GLU A 80 -3.35 -15.88 -4.47
C GLU A 80 -1.88 -15.66 -4.08
N ASN A 81 -1.56 -14.62 -3.29
CA ASN A 81 -0.19 -14.15 -3.08
C ASN A 81 0.09 -13.76 -1.62
N LEU A 82 -0.53 -14.47 -0.66
CA LEU A 82 -0.18 -14.36 0.75
C LEU A 82 1.13 -15.13 0.99
N ILE A 83 2.24 -14.42 1.15
CA ILE A 83 3.44 -15.02 1.76
C ILE A 83 3.10 -15.23 3.24
N VAL A 84 2.75 -16.46 3.59
CA VAL A 84 2.68 -16.90 4.98
C VAL A 84 4.10 -16.88 5.52
N ILE A 85 4.43 -15.89 6.34
CA ILE A 85 5.66 -15.93 7.13
C ILE A 85 5.37 -16.91 8.29
N ASP A 86 5.89 -18.12 8.17
CA ASP A 86 5.81 -19.15 9.20
C ASP A 86 6.47 -18.64 10.48
N ARG A 87 5.75 -18.70 11.60
CA ARG A 87 6.28 -18.33 12.92
C ARG A 87 6.73 -19.63 13.61
N HIS A 88 8.04 -19.87 13.60
CA HIS A 88 8.69 -20.81 14.51
C HIS A 88 8.71 -20.29 15.95
#